data_AF-A0A536ZCV1-F1
#
_entry.id   AF-A0A536ZCV1-F1
#
_cell.length_a   1.000
_cell.length_b   1.000
_cell.length_c   1.000
_cell.angle_alpha   90.00
_cell.angle_beta   90.00
_cell.angle_gamma   90.00
#
_symmetry.space_group_name_H-M   'P 1'
#
loop_
_entity.id
_entity.type
_entity.pdbx_description
1 polymer ?
#
loop_
_entity_poly.entity_id
_entity_poly.type
_entity_poly.pdbx_seq_one_letter_code
_entity_poly.pdbx_strand_id
1 'polypeptide(L)' 'MGSLTLEKVRSDALSLSEAERAELAHSLVASLDGPADPDADSAWDAEIFRRLAEIDSGTAELIDREELRRRVRARITRG' A
#
# COMPACT_ATOMS: atom_id res chain seq x y z
N MET A 1 -30.23 -1.49 6.72
CA MET A 1 -30.54 -0.08 6.40
C MET A 1 -29.30 0.72 6.73
N GLY A 2 -28.62 1.29 5.74
CA GLY A 2 -27.47 2.17 6.01
C GLY A 2 -27.88 3.33 6.90
N SER A 3 -26.96 3.82 7.74
CA SER A 3 -27.19 5.03 8.52
C SER A 3 -27.61 6.17 7.58
N LEU A 4 -28.66 6.93 7.93
CA LEU A 4 -29.12 8.08 7.13
C LEU A 4 -27.99 9.07 6.84
N THR A 5 -27.05 9.20 7.78
CA THR A 5 -25.84 10.02 7.62
C THR A 5 -24.91 9.46 6.55
N LEU A 6 -24.72 8.13 6.51
CA LEU A 6 -23.85 7.48 5.54
C LEU A 6 -24.39 7.63 4.12
N GLU A 7 -25.69 7.45 3.91
CA GLU A 7 -26.30 7.61 2.59
C GLU A 7 -26.24 9.07 2.10
N LYS A 8 -26.42 10.04 3.01
CA LYS A 8 -26.24 11.46 2.67
C LYS A 8 -24.80 11.77 2.28
N VAL A 9 -23.82 11.37 3.09
CA VAL A 9 -22.40 11.59 2.80
C VAL A 9 -21.99 10.93 1.48
N ARG A 10 -22.50 9.73 1.20
CA ARG A 10 -22.28 9.06 -0.09
C ARG A 10 -22.85 9.86 -1.26
N SER A 11 -24.10 10.32 -1.15
CA SER A 11 -24.74 11.13 -2.19
C SER A 11 -23.96 12.41 -2.46
N ASP A 12 -23.57 13.13 -1.41
CA ASP A 12 -22.83 14.37 -1.51
C ASP A 12 -21.45 14.13 -2.12
N ALA A 13 -20.72 13.09 -1.69
CA ALA A 13 -19.43 12.71 -2.25
C ALA A 13 -19.50 12.36 -3.75
N LEU A 14 -20.56 11.67 -4.19
CA LEU A 14 -20.73 11.32 -5.60
C LEU A 14 -21.07 12.53 -6.49
N SER A 15 -21.50 13.66 -5.91
CA SER A 15 -21.76 14.90 -6.64
C SER A 15 -20.50 15.74 -6.92
N LEU A 16 -19.39 15.44 -6.23
CA LEU A 16 -18.09 16.11 -6.40
C LEU A 16 -17.45 15.78 -7.75
N SER A 17 -16.50 16.61 -8.19
CA SER A 17 -15.65 16.30 -9.33
C SER A 17 -14.76 15.07 -9.05
N GLU A 18 -14.19 14.48 -10.10
CA GLU A 18 -13.31 13.30 -9.95
C GLU A 18 -12.11 13.58 -9.04
N ALA A 19 -11.48 14.75 -9.18
CA ALA A 19 -10.33 15.15 -8.37
C ALA A 19 -10.69 15.27 -6.87
N GLU A 20 -11.80 15.95 -6.57
CA GLU A 20 -12.29 16.12 -5.20
C GLU A 20 -12.69 14.77 -4.57
N ARG A 21 -13.29 13.86 -5.36
CA ARG A 21 -13.58 12.50 -4.88
C ARG A 21 -12.31 11.72 -4.58
N ALA A 22 -11.27 11.86 -5.41
CA ALA A 22 -9.99 11.20 -5.17
C ALA A 22 -9.32 11.71 -3.88
N GLU A 23 -9.34 13.03 -3.66
CA GLU A 23 -8.84 13.65 -2.44
C GLU A 23 -9.60 13.20 -1.19
N LEU A 24 -10.94 13.18 -1.26
CA LEU A 24 -11.79 12.70 -0.17
C LEU A 24 -11.56 11.20 0.11
N ALA A 25 -11.47 10.37 -0.93
CA ALA A 25 -11.19 8.96 -0.79
C ALA A 25 -9.82 8.72 -0.13
N HIS A 26 -8.78 9.46 -0.55
CA HIS A 26 -7.46 9.40 0.07
C HIS A 26 -7.53 9.76 1.56
N SER A 27 -8.19 10.86 1.91
CA SER A 27 -8.34 11.32 3.29
C SER A 27 -9.09 10.31 4.16
N LEU A 28 -10.17 9.73 3.64
CA LEU A 28 -10.94 8.70 4.34
C LEU A 28 -10.11 7.43 4.55
N VAL A 29 -9.36 6.97 3.55
CA VAL A 29 -8.47 5.81 3.68
C VAL A 29 -7.38 6.10 4.72
N ALA A 30 -6.72 7.26 4.65
CA ALA A 30 -5.70 7.66 5.62
C ALA A 30 -6.26 7.75 7.05
N SER A 31 -7.54 8.13 7.21
CA SER A 31 -8.19 8.15 8.53
C SER A 31 -8.42 6.77 9.15
N LEU A 32 -8.36 5.71 8.34
CA LEU A 32 -8.48 4.33 8.79
C LEU A 32 -7.13 3.73 9.19
N ASP A 33 -6.01 4.41 8.88
CA ASP A 33 -4.69 3.95 9.29
C ASP A 33 -4.61 3.94 10.82
N GLY A 34 -4.11 2.82 11.36
CA GLY A 34 -3.87 2.69 12.79
C GLY A 34 -2.71 3.57 13.26
N PRO A 35 -2.45 3.61 14.58
CA PRO A 35 -1.22 4.24 15.06
C PRO A 35 -0.01 3.63 14.35
N ALA A 36 0.96 4.47 14.01
CA ALA A 36 2.21 3.99 13.44
C ALA A 36 2.83 2.94 14.37
N ASP A 37 3.28 1.84 13.78
CA ASP A 37 4.06 0.84 14.51
C ASP A 37 5.43 1.46 14.85
N PRO A 38 5.74 1.71 16.14
CA PRO A 38 6.97 2.38 16.54
C PRO A 38 8.21 1.56 16.18
N ASP A 39 8.06 0.25 15.98
CA ASP A 39 9.17 -0.65 15.68
C ASP A 39 9.37 -0.83 14.16
N ALA A 40 8.45 -0.32 13.33
CA ALA A 40 8.48 -0.49 11.88
C ALA A 40 9.83 -0.10 11.26
N ASP A 41 10.35 1.08 11.59
CA ASP A 41 11.62 1.57 11.03
C ASP A 41 12.77 0.64 11.39
N SER A 42 12.87 0.23 12.67
CA SER A 42 13.92 -0.67 13.14
C SER A 42 13.82 -2.08 12.54
N ALA A 43 12.59 -2.58 12.34
CA ALA A 43 12.34 -3.86 11.70
C ALA A 43 12.72 -3.82 10.22
N TRP A 44 12.45 -2.69 9.54
CA TRP A 44 12.88 -2.47 8.16
C TRP A 44 14.40 -2.40 8.04
N ASP A 45 15.08 -1.67 8.93
CA ASP A 45 16.55 -1.62 8.96
C ASP A 45 17.15 -3.01 9.14
N ALA A 46 16.65 -3.78 10.11
CA ALA A 46 17.10 -5.15 10.37
C ALA A 46 16.93 -6.05 9.14
N GLU A 47 15.78 -5.95 8.46
CA GLU A 47 15.49 -6.73 7.25
C GLU A 47 16.39 -6.32 6.08
N ILE A 48 16.67 -5.02 5.89
CA ILE A 48 17.57 -4.52 4.85
C ILE A 48 18.98 -5.08 5.09
N PHE A 49 19.51 -4.97 6.31
CA PHE A 49 20.84 -5.50 6.63
C PHE A 49 20.92 -7.01 6.44
N ARG A 50 19.89 -7.76 6.84
CA ARG A 50 19.82 -9.21 6.61
C ARG A 50 19.91 -9.54 5.12
N ARG A 51 19.13 -8.85 4.27
CA ARG A 51 19.13 -9.09 2.82
C ARG A 51 20.45 -8.71 2.15
N LEU A 52 21.07 -7.61 2.59
CA LEU A 52 22.40 -7.22 2.10
C LEU A 52 23.44 -8.31 2.43
N ALA A 53 23.43 -8.83 3.66
CA ALA A 53 24.35 -9.89 4.05
C ALA A 53 24.15 -11.19 3.24
N GLU A 54 22.90 -11.55 2.91
CA GLU A 54 22.60 -12.71 2.05
C GLU A 54 23.11 -12.51 0.62
N ILE A 55 23.07 -11.27 0.10
CA ILE A 55 23.62 -10.94 -1.22
C ILE A 55 25.15 -11.03 -1.17
N ASP A 56 25.77 -10.40 -0.18
CA ASP A 56 27.23 -10.34 -0.04
C ASP A 56 27.84 -11.73 0.17
N SER A 57 27.15 -12.60 0.91
CA SER A 57 27.56 -14.00 1.12
C SER A 57 27.19 -14.94 -0.02
N GLY A 58 26.45 -14.47 -1.03
CA GLY A 58 26.01 -15.27 -2.18
C GLY A 58 24.94 -16.31 -1.86
N THR A 59 24.26 -16.20 -0.71
CA THR A 59 23.18 -17.12 -0.31
C THR A 59 21.80 -16.65 -0.78
N ALA A 60 21.68 -15.40 -1.23
CA ALA A 60 20.43 -14.86 -1.75
C ALA A 60 20.06 -15.51 -3.10
N GLU A 61 18.80 -15.93 -3.23
CA GLU A 61 18.24 -16.31 -4.54
C GLU A 61 17.83 -15.06 -5.32
N LEU A 62 18.70 -14.64 -6.23
CA LEU A 62 18.48 -13.48 -7.08
C LEU A 62 17.69 -13.86 -8.33
N ILE A 63 16.79 -12.97 -8.74
CA ILE A 63 16.12 -13.03 -10.05
C ILE A 63 16.62 -11.89 -10.92
N ASP A 64 16.64 -12.12 -12.22
CA ASP A 64 16.93 -11.04 -13.16
C ASP A 64 15.77 -10.04 -13.24
N ARG A 65 16.06 -8.92 -13.90
CA ARG A 65 15.14 -7.79 -14.00
C ARG A 65 13.90 -8.08 -14.85
N GLU A 66 14.00 -8.97 -15.84
CA GLU A 66 12.88 -9.36 -16.69
C GLU A 66 11.89 -10.20 -15.89
N GLU A 67 12.39 -11.17 -15.14
CA GLU A 67 11.61 -12.00 -14.24
C GLU A 67 10.93 -11.18 -13.14
N LEU A 68 11.64 -10.23 -12.52
CA LEU A 68 11.06 -9.29 -11.55
C LEU A 68 9.85 -8.55 -12.14
N ARG A 69 10.02 -7.96 -13.33
CA ARG A 69 8.94 -7.21 -14.01
C ARG A 69 7.74 -8.09 -14.30
N ARG A 70 7.97 -9.33 -14.76
CA ARG A 70 6.91 -10.31 -15.02
C ARG A 70 6.10 -10.60 -13.75
N ARG A 71 6.78 -10.87 -12.62
CA ARG A 71 6.14 -11.14 -11.32
C ARG A 71 5.34 -9.96 -10.80
N VAL A 72 5.91 -8.75 -10.84
CA VAL A 72 5.23 -7.52 -10.38
C VAL A 72 3.95 -7.27 -11.18
N ARG A 73 4.02 -7.32 -12.52
CA ARG A 73 2.83 -7.13 -13.37
C ARG A 73 1.75 -8.18 -13.08
N ALA A 74 2.13 -9.45 -12.98
CA ALA A 74 1.20 -10.53 -12.68
C ALA A 74 0.49 -10.35 -11.33
N ARG A 75 1.13 -9.69 -10.36
CA ARG A 75 0.55 -9.40 -9.04
C ARG A 75 -0.38 -8.19 -9.05
N ILE A 76 -0.04 -7.14 -9.80
CA ILE A 76 -0.87 -5.93 -9.93
C ILE A 76 -2.15 -6.21 -10.73
N THR A 77 -2.09 -7.01 -11.79
CA THR A 77 -3.28 -7.32 -12.62
C THR A 77 -4.29 -8.26 -11.92
N ARG A 78 -3.91 -8.88 -10.79
CA ARG A 78 -4.79 -9.76 -10.01
C ARG A 78 -5.48 -9.06 -8.83
N GLY A 79 -5.14 -7.80 -8.56
CA GLY A 79 -5.72 -6.98 -7.51
C GLY A 79 -6.93 -6.18 -7.99
#